data_AF-A0A093YL47-F1
#
_entry.id   AF-A0A093YL47-F1
#
_cell.length_a   1.000
_cell.length_b   1.000
_cell.length_c   1.000
_cell.angle_alpha   90.00
_cell.angle_beta   90.00
_cell.angle_gamma   90.00
#
_symmetry.space_group_name_H-M   'P 1'
#
loop_
_entity.id
_entity.type
_entity.pdbx_description
1 polymer ?
#
loop_
_entity_poly.entity_id
_entity_poly.type
_entity_poly.pdbx_seq_one_letter_code
_entity_poly.pdbx_strand_id
1 'polypeptide(L)'
;MASTNYKIVPCELSDMAVCADIFDEAFADDPAMIYLHPRSDPNVLKEKSIQNFEKSFSAPGVKYFKVILEGSSEIVAFSKWVYPHIPDPNAEDPEKAIRTQQHIPGSNDKLVVEFFIKFLRGRKKWVVPETHYFMSILAVRPEYQRKGLGSMLLAPVLEQADRENAKAFVQGSAQGIGLYLKHGWEEVDEILMDYSPYGGSKDVKTTLLLREPRKFGRKFNRNENEIVQACNLAAGYSDVVVILERPAKHHDYDLDFDEFVTTCDTLNAVDKFIKFATNETRSIENVSVFDALSFKPFASATRPSNDECYSLLENMLKTKKPKVVICCWSDRSAKCNNDFVKHFLGGGFQRQSRWVTVNTEWDPSLAVVRSFHPSTAVNFKKYNPDYQILLIYHFIAAFSKLGQSIQEPLWLEDISSRCIDDIRSEENDDIDELSSDAKIRRAISIIYNILGKDQSQIDSIKLPSTALYLSLWSLKRAPYERGSTAISKLYIIWEECFKDHTEYEWGLAVLLDIANKQERLDPVYTSGVTKMTERLKNCRISASKAAPLIKPADNLEVGLLLGEAL
;
A
#
# COMPACT_ATOMS: atom_id res chain seq x y z
N MET A 1 -27.74 20.97 -22.50
CA MET A 1 -26.85 20.00 -23.14
C MET A 1 -27.33 18.63 -22.69
N ALA A 2 -27.79 17.78 -23.62
CA ALA A 2 -28.23 16.43 -23.27
C ALA A 2 -27.04 15.66 -22.68
N SER A 3 -27.21 15.02 -21.52
CA SER A 3 -26.20 14.10 -21.00
C SER A 3 -26.08 12.94 -21.99
N THR A 4 -25.00 12.90 -22.76
CA THR A 4 -24.69 11.74 -23.61
C THR A 4 -24.46 10.54 -22.70
N ASN A 5 -25.45 9.67 -22.61
CA ASN A 5 -25.32 8.38 -21.95
C ASN A 5 -24.62 7.39 -22.90
N TYR A 6 -23.69 6.62 -22.36
CA TYR A 6 -23.00 5.54 -23.06
C TYR A 6 -23.56 4.21 -22.55
N LYS A 7 -23.67 3.21 -23.43
CA LYS A 7 -24.11 1.86 -23.05
C LYS A 7 -23.16 0.79 -23.58
N ILE A 8 -22.82 -0.18 -22.73
CA ILE A 8 -22.02 -1.35 -23.10
C ILE A 8 -22.96 -2.49 -23.51
N VAL A 9 -22.67 -3.10 -24.66
CA VAL A 9 -23.40 -4.26 -25.17
C VAL A 9 -22.43 -5.23 -25.84
N PRO A 10 -22.77 -6.53 -25.94
CA PRO A 10 -22.00 -7.47 -26.76
C PRO A 10 -21.96 -7.02 -28.23
N CYS A 11 -20.86 -7.31 -28.93
CA CYS A 11 -20.82 -7.13 -30.38
C CYS A 11 -21.55 -8.27 -31.10
N GLU A 12 -22.04 -7.97 -32.30
CA GLU A 12 -22.52 -8.88 -33.32
C GLU A 12 -21.46 -9.02 -34.42
N LEU A 13 -21.55 -10.07 -35.24
CA LEU A 13 -20.59 -10.29 -36.34
C LEU A 13 -20.58 -9.12 -37.34
N SER A 14 -21.73 -8.48 -37.56
CA SER A 14 -21.89 -7.29 -38.41
C SER A 14 -21.11 -6.08 -37.92
N ASP A 15 -20.69 -6.04 -36.65
CA ASP A 15 -19.92 -4.91 -36.09
C ASP A 15 -18.42 -4.97 -36.45
N MET A 16 -17.91 -6.11 -36.95
CA MET A 16 -16.46 -6.31 -37.11
C MET A 16 -15.80 -5.30 -38.06
N ALA A 17 -16.54 -4.84 -39.08
CA ALA A 17 -16.08 -3.75 -39.95
C ALA A 17 -15.88 -2.44 -39.18
N VAL A 18 -16.83 -2.08 -38.31
CA VAL A 18 -16.75 -0.87 -37.48
C VAL A 18 -15.67 -1.02 -36.40
N CYS A 19 -15.49 -2.20 -35.82
CA CYS A 19 -14.39 -2.48 -34.90
C CYS A 19 -13.03 -2.31 -35.58
N ALA A 20 -12.87 -2.75 -36.83
CA ALA A 20 -11.64 -2.54 -37.60
C ALA A 20 -11.36 -1.04 -37.81
N ASP A 21 -12.40 -0.25 -38.14
CA ASP A 21 -12.27 1.22 -38.25
C ASP A 21 -11.79 1.86 -36.94
N ILE A 22 -12.42 1.50 -35.82
CA ILE A 22 -12.05 2.03 -34.49
C ILE A 22 -10.62 1.61 -34.12
N PHE A 23 -10.22 0.39 -34.46
CA PHE A 23 -8.86 -0.09 -34.22
C PHE A 23 -7.84 0.74 -34.99
N ASP A 24 -8.05 0.92 -36.30
CA ASP A 24 -7.13 1.68 -37.16
C ASP A 24 -7.03 3.14 -36.69
N GLU A 25 -8.14 3.77 -36.31
CA GLU A 25 -8.16 5.14 -35.76
C GLU A 25 -7.46 5.24 -34.40
N ALA A 26 -7.74 4.31 -33.47
CA ALA A 26 -7.20 4.36 -32.11
C ALA A 26 -5.70 4.07 -32.06
N PHE A 27 -5.17 3.28 -33.00
CA PHE A 27 -3.77 2.87 -33.06
C PHE A 27 -3.00 3.50 -34.24
N ALA A 28 -3.54 4.53 -34.88
CA ALA A 28 -2.91 5.18 -36.05
C ALA A 28 -1.46 5.63 -35.79
N ASP A 29 -1.17 6.10 -34.57
CA ASP A 29 0.16 6.55 -34.14
C ASP A 29 1.01 5.44 -33.49
N ASP A 30 0.52 4.19 -33.42
CA ASP A 30 1.26 3.09 -32.83
C ASP A 30 2.43 2.68 -33.74
N PRO A 31 3.67 2.55 -33.23
CA PRO A 31 4.82 2.11 -34.02
C PRO A 31 4.59 0.80 -34.78
N ALA A 32 3.84 -0.15 -34.22
CA ALA A 32 3.50 -1.39 -34.92
C ALA A 32 2.68 -1.12 -36.19
N MET A 33 1.71 -0.19 -36.15
CA MET A 33 0.91 0.17 -37.31
C MET A 33 1.74 0.86 -38.40
N ILE A 34 2.73 1.67 -38.00
CA ILE A 34 3.59 2.42 -38.92
C ILE A 34 4.64 1.51 -39.59
N TYR A 35 5.31 0.64 -38.82
CA TYR A 35 6.52 -0.04 -39.29
C TYR A 35 6.32 -1.49 -39.75
N LEU A 36 5.23 -2.17 -39.38
CA LEU A 36 4.98 -3.55 -39.79
C LEU A 36 4.57 -3.65 -41.27
N HIS A 37 3.80 -2.68 -41.75
CA HIS A 37 3.21 -2.69 -43.10
C HIS A 37 3.51 -1.41 -43.90
N PRO A 38 4.77 -0.96 -43.99
CA PRO A 38 5.12 0.42 -44.40
C PRO A 38 4.81 0.75 -45.86
N ARG A 39 4.62 -0.26 -46.72
CA ARG A 39 4.34 -0.09 -48.17
C ARG A 39 3.12 -0.86 -48.64
N SER A 40 2.33 -1.39 -47.71
CA SER A 40 1.14 -2.17 -48.03
C SER A 40 -0.01 -1.23 -48.42
N ASP A 41 -0.87 -1.69 -49.32
CA ASP A 41 -2.10 -0.96 -49.68
C ASP A 41 -3.03 -0.87 -48.46
N PRO A 42 -3.42 0.34 -48.00
CA PRO A 42 -4.32 0.51 -46.86
C PRO A 42 -5.66 -0.22 -46.99
N ASN A 43 -6.21 -0.32 -48.21
CA ASN A 43 -7.48 -1.02 -48.43
C ASN A 43 -7.32 -2.54 -48.23
N VAL A 44 -6.19 -3.10 -48.67
CA VAL A 44 -5.87 -4.52 -48.48
C VAL A 44 -5.60 -4.82 -47.00
N LEU A 45 -4.91 -3.93 -46.30
CA LEU A 45 -4.70 -4.04 -44.84
C LEU A 45 -6.03 -4.04 -44.09
N LYS A 46 -6.91 -3.10 -44.43
CA LYS A 46 -8.23 -2.99 -43.83
C LYS A 46 -9.09 -4.22 -44.09
N GLU A 47 -9.18 -4.68 -45.34
CA GLU A 47 -9.90 -5.91 -45.68
C GLU A 47 -9.35 -7.11 -44.90
N LYS A 48 -8.02 -7.21 -44.77
CA LYS A 48 -7.39 -8.28 -43.97
C LYS A 48 -7.69 -8.16 -42.48
N SER A 49 -7.73 -6.94 -41.96
CA SER A 49 -8.11 -6.65 -40.56
C SER A 49 -9.53 -7.13 -40.28
N ILE A 50 -10.49 -6.77 -41.14
CA ILE A 50 -11.90 -7.20 -41.04
C ILE A 50 -11.99 -8.74 -41.04
N GLN A 51 -11.32 -9.41 -41.99
CA GLN A 51 -11.29 -10.88 -42.04
C GLN A 51 -10.71 -11.50 -40.75
N ASN A 52 -9.69 -10.89 -40.15
CA ASN A 52 -9.11 -11.36 -38.90
C ASN A 52 -10.05 -11.17 -37.70
N PHE A 53 -10.77 -10.05 -37.65
CA PHE A 53 -11.81 -9.80 -36.65
C PHE A 53 -12.95 -10.81 -36.78
N GLU A 54 -13.51 -10.99 -37.97
CA GLU A 54 -14.57 -11.97 -38.27
C GLU A 54 -14.15 -13.39 -37.93
N LYS A 55 -12.95 -13.81 -38.36
CA LYS A 55 -12.41 -15.15 -38.05
C LYS A 55 -12.27 -15.38 -36.55
N SER A 56 -11.84 -14.36 -35.80
CA SER A 56 -11.64 -14.49 -34.36
C SER A 56 -12.92 -14.32 -33.55
N PHE A 57 -13.99 -13.75 -34.11
CA PHE A 57 -15.29 -13.58 -33.45
C PHE A 57 -15.90 -14.91 -32.99
N SER A 58 -15.66 -15.99 -33.74
CA SER A 58 -16.15 -17.35 -33.43
C SER A 58 -15.12 -18.24 -32.75
N ALA A 59 -13.92 -17.72 -32.43
CA ALA A 59 -12.87 -18.53 -31.83
C ALA A 59 -13.20 -18.90 -30.36
N PRO A 60 -12.74 -20.07 -29.87
CA PRO A 60 -13.00 -20.52 -28.50
C PRO A 60 -12.61 -19.47 -27.45
N GLY A 61 -13.51 -19.22 -26.51
CA GLY A 61 -13.33 -18.24 -25.43
C GLY A 61 -13.37 -16.77 -25.88
N VAL A 62 -13.40 -16.46 -27.18
CA VAL A 62 -13.36 -15.07 -27.63
C VAL A 62 -14.72 -14.39 -27.46
N LYS A 63 -14.72 -13.21 -26.85
CA LYS A 63 -15.89 -12.34 -26.72
C LYS A 63 -15.53 -10.90 -27.04
N TYR A 64 -16.48 -10.21 -27.67
CA TYR A 64 -16.36 -8.80 -28.02
C TYR A 64 -17.45 -7.98 -27.33
N PHE A 65 -17.09 -6.80 -26.84
CA PHE A 65 -18.01 -5.83 -26.27
C PHE A 65 -17.81 -4.49 -26.94
N LYS A 66 -18.90 -3.76 -27.19
CA LYS A 66 -18.91 -2.42 -27.77
C LYS A 66 -19.56 -1.42 -26.81
N VAL A 67 -19.14 -0.17 -26.92
CA VAL A 67 -19.84 0.97 -26.31
C VAL A 67 -20.57 1.73 -27.41
N ILE A 68 -21.87 1.93 -27.22
CA ILE A 68 -22.73 2.73 -28.10
C ILE A 68 -23.14 4.05 -27.44
N LEU A 69 -23.35 5.07 -28.27
CA LEU A 69 -23.98 6.32 -27.85
C LEU A 69 -25.51 6.14 -27.78
N GLU A 70 -26.12 6.41 -26.63
CA GLU A 70 -27.58 6.37 -26.51
C GLU A 70 -28.21 7.48 -27.37
N GLY A 71 -29.03 7.09 -28.34
CA GLY A 71 -29.73 7.99 -29.27
C GLY A 71 -29.31 7.85 -30.73
N SER A 72 -28.01 7.72 -31.03
CA SER A 72 -27.52 7.47 -32.40
C SER A 72 -27.17 6.00 -32.66
N SER A 73 -26.98 5.20 -31.62
CA SER A 73 -26.48 3.81 -31.71
C SER A 73 -25.10 3.70 -32.37
N GLU A 74 -24.35 4.81 -32.47
CA GLU A 74 -22.99 4.85 -32.99
C GLU A 74 -22.04 4.09 -32.06
N ILE A 75 -21.18 3.25 -32.64
CA ILE A 75 -20.15 2.51 -31.91
C ILE A 75 -18.89 3.39 -31.77
N VAL A 76 -18.52 3.68 -30.52
CA VAL A 76 -17.44 4.63 -30.20
C VAL A 76 -16.23 3.96 -29.55
N ALA A 77 -16.39 2.72 -29.07
CA ALA A 77 -15.32 1.92 -28.49
C ALA A 77 -15.64 0.44 -28.54
N PHE A 78 -14.63 -0.42 -28.49
CA PHE A 78 -14.81 -1.86 -28.32
C PHE A 78 -13.66 -2.52 -27.55
N SER A 79 -13.89 -3.73 -27.06
CA SER A 79 -12.87 -4.61 -26.50
C SER A 79 -13.02 -6.03 -27.02
N LYS A 80 -11.88 -6.74 -27.05
CA LYS A 80 -11.76 -8.16 -27.38
C LYS A 80 -11.12 -8.88 -26.21
N TRP A 81 -11.81 -9.89 -25.72
CA TRP A 81 -11.38 -10.74 -24.62
C TRP A 81 -11.30 -12.19 -25.06
N VAL A 82 -10.37 -12.93 -24.44
CA VAL A 82 -10.32 -14.38 -24.46
C VAL A 82 -10.59 -14.85 -23.04
N TYR A 83 -11.70 -15.54 -22.86
CA TYR A 83 -12.13 -16.12 -21.59
C TYR A 83 -11.41 -17.45 -21.36
N PRO A 84 -11.39 -17.94 -20.10
CA PRO A 84 -10.95 -19.30 -19.80
C PRO A 84 -11.61 -20.33 -20.74
N HIS A 85 -10.79 -21.11 -21.43
CA HIS A 85 -11.22 -22.12 -22.39
C HIS A 85 -10.21 -23.27 -22.46
N ILE A 86 -10.67 -24.43 -22.92
CA ILE A 86 -9.79 -25.58 -23.17
C ILE A 86 -9.20 -25.41 -24.58
N PRO A 87 -7.85 -25.34 -24.72
CA PRO A 87 -7.22 -25.29 -26.03
C PRO A 87 -7.53 -26.55 -26.85
N ASP A 88 -7.69 -26.40 -28.17
CA ASP A 88 -7.78 -27.56 -29.06
C ASP A 88 -6.42 -28.26 -29.14
N PRO A 89 -6.29 -29.53 -28.72
CA PRO A 89 -5.02 -30.26 -28.75
C PRO A 89 -4.50 -30.50 -30.17
N ASN A 90 -5.36 -30.37 -31.20
CA ASN A 90 -5.00 -30.54 -32.60
C ASN A 90 -4.72 -29.21 -33.31
N ALA A 91 -4.78 -28.07 -32.60
CA ALA A 91 -4.47 -26.78 -33.19
C ALA A 91 -3.03 -26.75 -33.72
N GLU A 92 -2.83 -26.14 -34.88
CA GLU A 92 -1.49 -25.89 -35.41
C GLU A 92 -0.67 -25.06 -34.40
N ASP A 93 0.63 -25.38 -34.27
CA ASP A 93 1.52 -24.58 -33.42
C ASP A 93 1.49 -23.11 -33.87
N PRO A 94 1.09 -22.18 -32.99
CA PRO A 94 0.93 -20.79 -33.36
C PRO A 94 2.26 -20.11 -33.74
N GLU A 95 3.41 -20.56 -33.23
CA GLU A 95 4.70 -20.03 -33.70
C GLU A 95 4.98 -20.43 -35.15
N LYS A 96 4.73 -21.70 -35.51
CA LYS A 96 4.82 -22.18 -36.89
C LYS A 96 3.87 -21.41 -37.81
N ALA A 97 2.60 -21.25 -37.43
CA ALA A 97 1.61 -20.52 -38.21
C ALA A 97 2.04 -19.06 -38.48
N ILE A 98 2.60 -18.36 -37.48
CA ILE A 98 3.12 -17.00 -37.66
C ILE A 98 4.26 -16.96 -38.69
N ARG A 99 5.15 -17.96 -38.68
CA ARG A 99 6.31 -18.01 -39.58
C ARG A 99 5.97 -18.41 -41.01
N THR A 100 4.91 -19.18 -41.21
CA THR A 100 4.49 -19.69 -42.52
C THR A 100 3.37 -18.85 -43.16
N GLN A 101 2.73 -17.96 -42.38
CA GLN A 101 1.69 -17.09 -42.87
C GLN A 101 2.19 -16.20 -44.01
N GLN A 102 1.41 -16.17 -45.10
CA GLN A 102 1.67 -15.25 -46.20
C GLN A 102 1.41 -13.81 -45.75
N HIS A 103 2.43 -12.97 -45.83
CA HIS A 103 2.35 -11.56 -45.48
C HIS A 103 1.75 -10.71 -46.61
N ILE A 104 1.15 -9.58 -46.25
CA ILE A 104 0.56 -8.64 -47.20
C ILE A 104 1.70 -8.01 -48.03
N PRO A 105 1.57 -7.91 -49.37
CA PRO A 105 2.58 -7.23 -50.19
C PRO A 105 2.88 -5.82 -49.66
N GLY A 106 4.17 -5.51 -49.49
CA GLY A 106 4.61 -4.24 -48.91
C GLY A 106 4.92 -4.28 -47.40
N SER A 107 4.67 -5.42 -46.75
CA SER A 107 5.02 -5.66 -45.34
C SER A 107 6.53 -5.79 -45.11
N ASN A 108 6.90 -5.60 -43.85
CA ASN A 108 8.22 -5.96 -43.33
C ASN A 108 8.13 -7.33 -42.65
N ASP A 109 8.21 -8.39 -43.45
CA ASP A 109 7.98 -9.77 -43.01
C ASP A 109 8.81 -10.17 -41.77
N LYS A 110 10.09 -9.77 -41.71
CA LYS A 110 10.96 -10.06 -40.57
C LYS A 110 10.42 -9.43 -39.29
N LEU A 111 10.03 -8.17 -39.35
CA LEU A 111 9.52 -7.42 -38.20
C LEU A 111 8.12 -7.90 -37.80
N VAL A 112 7.27 -8.25 -38.77
CA VAL A 112 5.96 -8.88 -38.53
C VAL A 112 6.13 -10.18 -37.74
N VAL A 113 7.00 -11.08 -38.20
CA VAL A 113 7.27 -12.34 -37.50
C VAL A 113 7.85 -12.09 -36.12
N GLU A 114 8.82 -11.18 -35.99
CA GLU A 114 9.43 -10.85 -34.69
C GLU A 114 8.39 -10.33 -33.69
N PHE A 115 7.56 -9.36 -34.10
CA PHE A 115 6.51 -8.76 -33.30
C PHE A 115 5.54 -9.84 -32.79
N PHE A 116 4.94 -10.62 -33.69
CA PHE A 116 3.94 -11.61 -33.29
C PHE A 116 4.54 -12.75 -32.46
N ILE A 117 5.79 -13.17 -32.71
CA ILE A 117 6.47 -14.18 -31.89
C ILE A 117 6.74 -13.66 -30.47
N LYS A 118 7.26 -12.45 -30.32
CA LYS A 118 7.50 -11.85 -28.99
C LYS A 118 6.20 -11.72 -28.20
N PHE A 119 5.13 -11.22 -28.82
CA PHE A 119 3.81 -11.11 -28.19
C PHE A 119 3.22 -12.48 -27.83
N LEU A 120 3.35 -13.49 -28.71
CA LEU A 120 2.92 -14.86 -28.42
C LEU A 120 3.67 -15.48 -27.26
N ARG A 121 4.99 -15.29 -27.18
CA ARG A 121 5.81 -15.82 -26.08
C ARG A 121 5.48 -15.15 -24.75
N GLY A 122 5.28 -13.83 -24.75
CA GLY A 122 4.79 -13.10 -23.58
C GLY A 122 3.45 -13.66 -23.08
N ARG A 123 2.51 -13.95 -23.99
CA ARG A 123 1.24 -14.60 -23.64
C ARG A 123 1.43 -16.02 -23.11
N LYS A 124 2.21 -16.87 -23.79
CA LYS A 124 2.48 -18.26 -23.35
C LYS A 124 3.15 -18.32 -21.96
N LYS A 125 3.92 -17.30 -21.60
CA LYS A 125 4.58 -17.22 -20.29
C LYS A 125 3.61 -16.91 -19.14
N TRP A 126 2.63 -16.04 -19.37
CA TRP A 126 1.80 -15.45 -18.31
C TRP A 126 0.32 -15.82 -18.37
N VAL A 127 -0.16 -16.45 -19.44
CA VAL A 127 -1.56 -16.83 -19.61
C VAL A 127 -1.68 -18.34 -19.57
N VAL A 128 -2.47 -18.84 -18.61
CA VAL A 128 -2.96 -20.21 -18.61
C VAL A 128 -4.37 -20.21 -19.23
N PRO A 129 -4.55 -20.71 -20.48
CA PRO A 129 -5.80 -20.58 -21.22
C PRO A 129 -7.03 -21.10 -20.48
N GLU A 130 -6.89 -22.10 -19.62
CA GLU A 130 -7.96 -22.76 -18.89
C GLU A 130 -8.45 -21.97 -17.68
N THR A 131 -7.69 -20.99 -17.19
CA THR A 131 -7.97 -20.30 -15.92
C THR A 131 -7.85 -18.78 -16.00
N HIS A 132 -7.22 -18.23 -17.03
CA HIS A 132 -6.95 -16.80 -17.14
C HIS A 132 -7.86 -16.13 -18.17
N TYR A 133 -8.29 -14.93 -17.84
CA TYR A 133 -8.83 -13.97 -18.78
C TYR A 133 -7.68 -13.26 -19.49
N PHE A 134 -7.77 -13.06 -20.80
CA PHE A 134 -6.80 -12.29 -21.57
C PHE A 134 -7.50 -11.19 -22.35
N MET A 135 -7.15 -9.93 -22.08
CA MET A 135 -7.61 -8.81 -22.88
C MET A 135 -6.68 -8.62 -24.08
N SER A 136 -7.19 -8.94 -25.26
CA SER A 136 -6.43 -8.88 -26.50
C SER A 136 -6.43 -7.48 -27.11
N ILE A 137 -7.56 -6.76 -27.06
CA ILE A 137 -7.72 -5.43 -27.67
C ILE A 137 -8.67 -4.61 -26.80
N LEU A 138 -8.33 -3.34 -26.59
CA LEU A 138 -9.23 -2.31 -26.11
C LEU A 138 -8.97 -1.05 -26.93
N ALA A 139 -9.98 -0.58 -27.65
CA ALA A 139 -9.87 0.56 -28.54
C ALA A 139 -11.02 1.54 -28.32
N VAL A 140 -10.70 2.82 -28.30
CA VAL A 140 -11.66 3.93 -28.15
C VAL A 140 -11.33 4.95 -29.22
N ARG A 141 -12.34 5.38 -30.00
CA ARG A 141 -12.17 6.44 -31.02
C ARG A 141 -11.52 7.68 -30.40
N PRO A 142 -10.56 8.34 -31.07
CA PRO A 142 -9.82 9.48 -30.50
C PRO A 142 -10.70 10.56 -29.84
N GLU A 143 -11.83 10.92 -30.45
CA GLU A 143 -12.76 11.96 -29.99
C GLU A 143 -13.51 11.57 -28.70
N TYR A 144 -13.49 10.28 -28.36
CA TYR A 144 -14.19 9.68 -27.22
C TYR A 144 -13.24 9.17 -26.13
N GLN A 145 -11.93 9.31 -26.31
CA GLN A 145 -10.93 8.94 -25.31
C GLN A 145 -11.03 9.83 -24.07
N ARG A 146 -10.45 9.34 -22.96
CA ARG A 146 -10.41 10.03 -21.65
C ARG A 146 -11.79 10.38 -21.05
N LYS A 147 -12.88 9.79 -21.57
CA LYS A 147 -14.26 9.90 -21.05
C LYS A 147 -14.71 8.69 -20.22
N GLY A 148 -13.77 7.84 -19.78
CA GLY A 148 -14.07 6.65 -18.96
C GLY A 148 -14.54 5.41 -19.74
N LEU A 149 -14.61 5.45 -21.07
CA LEU A 149 -15.11 4.33 -21.88
C LEU A 149 -14.23 3.07 -21.80
N GLY A 150 -12.92 3.23 -21.60
CA GLY A 150 -12.02 2.10 -21.35
C GLY A 150 -12.38 1.36 -20.05
N SER A 151 -12.57 2.08 -18.94
CA SER A 151 -13.06 1.49 -17.68
C SER A 151 -14.37 0.75 -17.84
N MET A 152 -15.29 1.35 -18.62
CA MET A 152 -16.60 0.76 -18.88
C MET A 152 -16.52 -0.57 -19.64
N LEU A 153 -15.56 -0.72 -20.56
CA LEU A 153 -15.26 -1.98 -21.26
C LEU A 153 -14.59 -3.04 -20.38
N LEU A 154 -13.83 -2.63 -19.36
CA LEU A 154 -13.18 -3.55 -18.42
C LEU A 154 -14.15 -4.13 -17.39
N ALA A 155 -15.01 -3.28 -16.83
CA ALA A 155 -15.81 -3.58 -15.63
C ALA A 155 -16.53 -4.94 -15.65
N PRO A 156 -17.38 -5.28 -16.65
CA PRO A 156 -18.17 -6.51 -16.59
C PRO A 156 -17.32 -7.78 -16.67
N VAL A 157 -16.16 -7.73 -17.34
CA VAL A 157 -15.27 -8.88 -17.50
C VAL A 157 -14.47 -9.12 -16.22
N LEU A 158 -14.00 -8.05 -15.56
CA LEU A 158 -13.29 -8.17 -14.30
C LEU A 158 -14.18 -8.59 -13.15
N GLU A 159 -15.42 -8.11 -13.14
CA GLU A 159 -16.42 -8.64 -12.21
C GLU A 159 -16.60 -10.15 -12.35
N GLN A 160 -16.59 -10.67 -13.58
CA GLN A 160 -16.66 -12.10 -13.81
C GLN A 160 -15.38 -12.81 -13.38
N ALA A 161 -14.20 -12.29 -13.74
CA ALA A 161 -12.91 -12.87 -13.37
C ALA A 161 -12.77 -12.98 -11.83
N ASP A 162 -13.17 -11.93 -11.10
CA ASP A 162 -13.18 -11.93 -9.63
C ASP A 162 -14.16 -12.96 -9.06
N ARG A 163 -15.37 -13.08 -9.63
CA ARG A 163 -16.35 -14.11 -9.23
C ARG A 163 -15.81 -15.52 -9.40
N GLU A 164 -15.09 -15.76 -10.50
CA GLU A 164 -14.51 -17.06 -10.85
C GLU A 164 -13.15 -17.32 -10.18
N ASN A 165 -12.61 -16.35 -9.43
CA ASN A 165 -11.27 -16.42 -8.85
C ASN A 165 -10.18 -16.62 -9.93
N ALA A 166 -10.35 -15.94 -11.06
CA ALA A 166 -9.50 -16.02 -12.22
C ALA A 166 -8.64 -14.76 -12.35
N LYS A 167 -7.39 -14.95 -12.79
CA LYS A 167 -6.51 -13.83 -13.13
C LYS A 167 -6.91 -13.20 -14.46
N ALA A 168 -6.53 -11.95 -14.67
CA ALA A 168 -6.69 -11.27 -15.95
C ALA A 168 -5.35 -10.73 -16.45
N PHE A 169 -5.00 -10.99 -17.70
CA PHE A 169 -3.73 -10.58 -18.32
C PHE A 169 -3.96 -9.58 -19.46
N VAL A 170 -3.03 -8.64 -19.65
CA VAL A 170 -3.02 -7.69 -20.77
C VAL A 170 -1.59 -7.36 -21.20
N GLN A 171 -1.43 -7.04 -22.49
CA GLN A 171 -0.20 -6.47 -23.04
C GLN A 171 -0.47 -4.99 -23.34
N GLY A 172 -0.07 -4.11 -22.40
CA GLY A 172 -0.45 -2.71 -22.39
C GLY A 172 0.52 -1.82 -23.17
N SER A 173 -0.03 -0.94 -24.00
CA SER A 173 0.71 0.17 -24.61
C SER A 173 1.07 1.23 -23.56
N ALA A 174 2.05 2.08 -23.87
CA ALA A 174 2.44 3.20 -23.01
C ALA A 174 1.26 4.15 -22.70
N GLN A 175 0.32 4.31 -23.63
CA GLN A 175 -0.87 5.16 -23.44
C GLN A 175 -1.94 4.47 -22.56
N GLY A 176 -2.04 3.14 -22.65
CA GLY A 176 -3.05 2.35 -21.93
C GLY A 176 -2.65 1.98 -20.49
N ILE A 177 -1.36 2.02 -20.15
CA ILE A 177 -0.85 1.46 -18.88
C ILE A 177 -1.55 2.04 -17.65
N GLY A 178 -1.78 3.35 -17.60
CA GLY A 178 -2.45 4.01 -16.47
C GLY A 178 -3.89 3.53 -16.26
N LEU A 179 -4.59 3.10 -17.33
CA LEU A 179 -5.91 2.49 -17.20
C LEU A 179 -5.80 1.15 -16.47
N TYR A 180 -4.86 0.29 -16.84
CA TYR A 180 -4.73 -1.05 -16.28
C TYR A 180 -4.28 -1.00 -14.81
N LEU A 181 -3.25 -0.19 -14.51
CA LEU A 181 -2.79 0.02 -13.14
C LEU A 181 -3.93 0.48 -12.22
N LYS A 182 -4.75 1.43 -12.70
CA LYS A 182 -5.95 1.90 -11.97
C LYS A 182 -6.95 0.78 -11.64
N HIS A 183 -7.04 -0.27 -12.46
CA HIS A 183 -7.99 -1.38 -12.24
C HIS A 183 -7.35 -2.59 -11.56
N GLY A 184 -6.15 -2.44 -11.00
CA GLY A 184 -5.49 -3.47 -10.19
C GLY A 184 -4.63 -4.45 -10.98
N TRP A 185 -4.25 -4.11 -12.21
CA TRP A 185 -3.16 -4.82 -12.86
C TRP A 185 -1.83 -4.34 -12.30
N GLU A 186 -0.91 -5.28 -12.16
CA GLU A 186 0.49 -5.01 -11.84
C GLU A 186 1.33 -5.38 -13.06
N GLU A 187 2.40 -4.61 -13.30
CA GLU A 187 3.39 -5.00 -14.31
C GLU A 187 3.98 -6.36 -13.91
N VAL A 188 4.29 -7.23 -14.86
CA VAL A 188 4.91 -8.55 -14.58
C VAL A 188 6.14 -8.82 -15.45
N ASP A 189 6.20 -8.19 -16.61
CA ASP A 189 7.23 -8.40 -17.62
C ASP A 189 7.14 -7.31 -18.70
N GLU A 190 8.04 -7.31 -19.66
CA GLU A 190 8.03 -6.35 -20.77
C GLU A 190 8.49 -6.97 -22.09
N ILE A 191 7.96 -6.41 -23.19
CA ILE A 191 8.42 -6.70 -24.55
C ILE A 191 9.06 -5.43 -25.10
N LEU A 192 10.31 -5.54 -25.54
CA LEU A 192 11.04 -4.47 -26.22
C LEU A 192 11.09 -4.76 -27.73
N MET A 193 10.70 -3.76 -28.52
CA MET A 193 10.77 -3.79 -29.98
C MET A 193 11.73 -2.71 -30.50
N ASP A 194 12.64 -3.11 -31.39
CA ASP A 194 13.59 -2.22 -32.05
C ASP A 194 13.12 -1.84 -33.45
N TYR A 195 12.64 -0.61 -33.58
CA TYR A 195 12.22 -0.02 -34.84
C TYR A 195 13.31 0.89 -35.45
N SER A 196 14.47 1.03 -34.80
CA SER A 196 15.54 1.93 -35.26
C SER A 196 16.10 1.62 -36.66
N PRO A 197 16.17 0.35 -37.14
CA PRO A 197 16.55 0.07 -38.53
C PRO A 197 15.57 0.63 -39.57
N TYR A 198 14.38 1.03 -39.14
CA TYR A 198 13.29 1.51 -40.00
C TYR A 198 12.94 2.99 -39.77
N GLY A 199 13.76 3.70 -38.98
CA GLY A 199 13.55 5.12 -38.67
C GLY A 199 12.73 5.38 -37.40
N GLY A 200 12.39 4.35 -36.63
CA GLY A 200 11.70 4.45 -35.34
C GLY A 200 12.61 4.43 -34.12
N SER A 201 12.00 4.28 -32.94
CA SER A 201 12.71 4.17 -31.65
C SER A 201 13.26 2.75 -31.42
N LYS A 202 14.38 2.66 -30.69
CA LYS A 202 15.08 1.40 -30.41
C LYS A 202 14.43 0.51 -29.36
N ASP A 203 13.82 1.12 -28.35
CA ASP A 203 13.30 0.39 -27.17
C ASP A 203 11.82 0.74 -26.96
N VAL A 204 10.98 0.46 -27.97
CA VAL A 204 9.53 0.63 -27.82
C VAL A 204 9.02 -0.48 -26.89
N LYS A 205 8.64 -0.06 -25.69
CA LYS A 205 8.17 -0.94 -24.60
C LYS A 205 6.67 -1.20 -24.70
N THR A 206 6.31 -2.48 -24.67
CA THR A 206 4.97 -2.96 -24.32
C THR A 206 5.05 -3.64 -22.95
N THR A 207 4.31 -3.13 -21.98
CA THR A 207 4.30 -3.71 -20.64
C THR A 207 3.35 -4.90 -20.60
N LEU A 208 3.77 -6.02 -20.02
CA LEU A 208 2.92 -7.16 -19.72
C LEU A 208 2.38 -6.98 -18.30
N LEU A 209 1.07 -7.09 -18.12
CA LEU A 209 0.44 -6.90 -16.82
C LEU A 209 -0.48 -8.06 -16.46
N LEU A 210 -0.51 -8.41 -15.19
CA LEU A 210 -1.39 -9.42 -14.62
C LEU A 210 -2.19 -8.81 -13.47
N ARG A 211 -3.48 -9.15 -13.40
CA ARG A 211 -4.37 -8.76 -12.32
C ARG A 211 -4.88 -9.99 -11.62
N GLU A 212 -4.80 -9.94 -10.31
CA GLU A 212 -5.36 -10.95 -9.42
C GLU A 212 -6.86 -10.76 -9.17
N PRO A 213 -7.58 -11.84 -8.79
CA PRO A 213 -8.97 -11.73 -8.37
C PRO A 213 -9.08 -10.93 -7.05
N ARG A 214 -10.20 -10.25 -6.78
CA ARG A 214 -10.45 -9.47 -5.54
C ARG A 214 -11.65 -10.02 -4.75
N LYS A 215 -11.58 -11.30 -4.39
CA LYS A 215 -12.76 -12.12 -4.07
C LYS A 215 -13.30 -11.88 -2.66
N PHE A 216 -12.43 -11.70 -1.67
CA PHE A 216 -12.87 -11.68 -0.27
C PHE A 216 -13.67 -10.42 0.03
N GLY A 217 -13.17 -9.24 -0.31
CA GLY A 217 -13.91 -7.99 -0.14
C GLY A 217 -15.27 -7.99 -0.86
N ARG A 218 -15.31 -8.47 -2.11
CA ARG A 218 -16.55 -8.54 -2.91
C ARG A 218 -17.55 -9.56 -2.38
N LYS A 219 -17.09 -10.70 -1.85
CA LYS A 219 -17.96 -11.71 -1.20
C LYS A 219 -18.84 -11.09 -0.11
N PHE A 220 -18.35 -10.05 0.57
CA PHE A 220 -19.08 -9.36 1.63
C PHE A 220 -19.67 -8.00 1.20
N ASN A 221 -19.77 -7.74 -0.11
CA ASN A 221 -20.29 -6.51 -0.68
C ASN A 221 -19.60 -5.25 -0.11
N ARG A 222 -18.28 -5.32 0.11
CA ARG A 222 -17.49 -4.15 0.50
C ARG A 222 -17.37 -3.19 -0.68
N ASN A 223 -17.20 -1.91 -0.36
CA ASN A 223 -17.02 -0.87 -1.37
C ASN A 223 -15.73 -1.16 -2.18
N GLU A 224 -15.75 -1.01 -3.49
CA GLU A 224 -14.58 -1.31 -4.34
C GLU A 224 -13.36 -0.47 -3.95
N ASN A 225 -13.56 0.79 -3.54
CA ASN A 225 -12.46 1.65 -3.08
C ASN A 225 -11.87 1.14 -1.77
N GLU A 226 -12.69 0.62 -0.85
CA GLU A 226 -12.18 -0.04 0.37
C GLU A 226 -11.34 -1.27 0.05
N ILE A 227 -11.77 -2.08 -0.94
CA ILE A 227 -11.01 -3.23 -1.42
C ILE A 227 -9.69 -2.78 -2.03
N VAL A 228 -9.72 -1.73 -2.86
CA VAL A 228 -8.52 -1.14 -3.45
C VAL A 228 -7.54 -0.67 -2.38
N GLN A 229 -8.01 0.03 -1.34
CA GLN A 229 -7.10 0.49 -0.28
C GLN A 229 -6.51 -0.65 0.53
N ALA A 230 -7.30 -1.70 0.82
CA ALA A 230 -6.78 -2.92 1.46
C ALA A 230 -5.71 -3.59 0.59
N CYS A 231 -5.93 -3.68 -0.72
CA CYS A 231 -4.92 -4.18 -1.67
C CYS A 231 -3.67 -3.28 -1.72
N ASN A 232 -3.83 -1.95 -1.73
CA ASN A 232 -2.72 -1.00 -1.76
C ASN A 232 -1.83 -1.14 -0.50
N LEU A 233 -2.44 -1.24 0.68
CA LEU A 233 -1.72 -1.50 1.93
C LEU A 233 -0.94 -2.83 1.87
N ALA A 234 -1.51 -3.83 1.20
CA ALA A 234 -0.93 -5.15 1.09
C ALA A 234 0.15 -5.26 -0.02
N ALA A 235 0.21 -4.30 -0.95
CA ALA A 235 1.04 -4.36 -2.16
C ALA A 235 2.55 -4.22 -1.91
N GLY A 236 2.97 -3.83 -0.69
CA GLY A 236 4.38 -3.65 -0.35
C GLY A 236 5.26 -4.88 -0.57
N TYR A 237 6.57 -4.72 -0.36
CA TYR A 237 7.53 -5.81 -0.49
C TYR A 237 7.18 -6.99 0.41
N SER A 238 7.62 -8.17 0.01
CA SER A 238 7.40 -9.41 0.75
C SER A 238 8.25 -9.53 2.00
N ASP A 239 9.35 -8.79 2.13
CA ASP A 239 10.35 -8.97 3.18
C ASP A 239 9.83 -8.66 4.60
N VAL A 240 9.01 -7.61 4.73
CA VAL A 240 8.43 -7.15 6.01
C VAL A 240 6.93 -6.99 5.90
N VAL A 241 6.20 -7.58 6.86
CA VAL A 241 4.75 -7.42 7.01
C VAL A 241 4.44 -6.79 8.36
N VAL A 242 3.59 -5.75 8.39
CA VAL A 242 2.98 -5.21 9.60
C VAL A 242 1.55 -5.73 9.71
N ILE A 243 1.17 -6.32 10.83
CA ILE A 243 -0.20 -6.79 11.05
C ILE A 243 -0.88 -5.89 12.09
N LEU A 244 -1.87 -5.11 11.64
CA LEU A 244 -2.81 -4.34 12.45
C LEU A 244 -4.04 -5.19 12.80
N GLU A 245 -4.87 -4.68 13.71
CA GLU A 245 -6.04 -5.45 14.16
C GLU A 245 -7.18 -5.41 13.15
N ARG A 246 -7.58 -4.20 12.71
CA ARG A 246 -8.76 -3.96 11.90
C ARG A 246 -8.70 -2.59 11.23
N PRO A 247 -9.48 -2.37 10.16
CA PRO A 247 -9.65 -1.04 9.57
C PRO A 247 -10.24 -0.04 10.56
N ALA A 248 -9.94 1.24 10.37
CA ALA A 248 -10.54 2.31 11.16
C ALA A 248 -12.07 2.34 10.97
N LYS A 249 -12.79 2.67 12.06
CA LYS A 249 -14.27 2.66 12.07
C LYS A 249 -14.88 3.60 11.04
N HIS A 250 -14.26 4.76 10.88
CA HIS A 250 -14.66 5.80 9.95
C HIS A 250 -13.39 6.22 9.22
N HIS A 251 -13.32 5.87 7.95
CA HIS A 251 -12.23 6.25 7.08
C HIS A 251 -12.83 6.50 5.70
N ASP A 252 -12.38 7.58 5.04
CA ASP A 252 -12.76 7.86 3.68
C ASP A 252 -11.89 7.04 2.73
N TYR A 253 -12.50 6.07 2.06
CA TYR A 253 -11.82 5.18 1.14
C TYR A 253 -11.77 5.74 -0.29
N ASP A 254 -12.51 6.83 -0.58
CA ASP A 254 -12.59 7.43 -1.92
C ASP A 254 -11.38 8.32 -2.26
N LEU A 255 -10.53 8.59 -1.26
CA LEU A 255 -9.31 9.37 -1.37
C LEU A 255 -8.22 8.62 -2.17
N ASP A 256 -7.24 9.35 -2.70
CA ASP A 256 -6.02 8.70 -3.19
C ASP A 256 -5.22 8.06 -2.04
N PHE A 257 -4.24 7.20 -2.35
CA PHE A 257 -3.59 6.40 -1.32
C PHE A 257 -2.80 7.23 -0.28
N ASP A 258 -2.15 8.33 -0.69
CA ASP A 258 -1.38 9.17 0.23
C ASP A 258 -2.32 9.94 1.16
N GLU A 259 -3.42 10.48 0.62
CA GLU A 259 -4.43 11.16 1.42
C GLU A 259 -5.18 10.16 2.34
N PHE A 260 -5.48 8.96 1.84
CA PHE A 260 -6.04 7.85 2.63
C PHE A 260 -5.13 7.51 3.83
N VAL A 261 -3.82 7.36 3.63
CA VAL A 261 -2.89 7.07 4.73
C VAL A 261 -2.81 8.24 5.71
N THR A 262 -2.62 9.46 5.20
CA THR A 262 -2.34 10.64 6.03
C THR A 262 -3.52 11.09 6.88
N THR A 263 -4.75 10.87 6.41
CA THR A 263 -6.00 11.17 7.14
C THR A 263 -6.35 10.16 8.23
N CYS A 264 -5.71 9.00 8.25
CA CYS A 264 -5.86 8.02 9.33
C CYS A 264 -4.66 8.09 10.28
N ASP A 265 -4.87 8.58 11.51
CA ASP A 265 -3.82 8.75 12.50
C ASP A 265 -2.97 7.49 12.73
N THR A 266 -3.60 6.31 12.65
CA THR A 266 -2.91 5.03 12.85
C THR A 266 -2.02 4.67 11.65
N LEU A 267 -2.54 4.77 10.41
CA LEU A 267 -1.76 4.46 9.21
C LEU A 267 -0.67 5.49 8.98
N ASN A 268 -0.97 6.77 9.20
CA ASN A 268 0.00 7.85 9.23
C ASN A 268 1.13 7.54 10.23
N ALA A 269 0.81 7.13 11.45
CA ALA A 269 1.83 6.75 12.43
C ALA A 269 2.68 5.55 11.95
N VAL A 270 2.07 4.52 11.36
CA VAL A 270 2.79 3.36 10.79
C VAL A 270 3.76 3.80 9.70
N ASP A 271 3.31 4.59 8.73
CA ASP A 271 4.16 5.13 7.66
C ASP A 271 5.37 5.89 8.22
N LYS A 272 5.09 6.73 9.21
CA LYS A 272 6.10 7.56 9.87
C LYS A 272 7.11 6.72 10.68
N PHE A 273 6.68 5.66 11.37
CA PHE A 273 7.58 4.73 12.05
C PHE A 273 8.45 3.94 11.06
N ILE A 274 7.89 3.52 9.93
CA ILE A 274 8.64 2.86 8.84
C ILE A 274 9.70 3.81 8.29
N LYS A 275 9.32 5.03 7.92
CA LYS A 275 10.24 6.05 7.41
C LYS A 275 11.37 6.31 8.40
N PHE A 276 11.06 6.48 9.69
CA PHE A 276 12.10 6.69 10.70
C PHE A 276 13.04 5.49 10.85
N ALA A 277 12.48 4.27 10.97
CA ALA A 277 13.26 3.05 11.16
C ALA A 277 14.20 2.73 9.99
N THR A 278 13.87 3.23 8.81
CA THR A 278 14.58 2.93 7.55
C THR A 278 15.29 4.15 6.97
N ASN A 279 15.34 5.27 7.69
CA ASN A 279 15.92 6.52 7.23
C ASN A 279 15.35 6.95 5.86
N GLU A 280 14.01 6.98 5.77
CA GLU A 280 13.19 7.35 4.60
C GLU A 280 13.35 6.45 3.36
N THR A 281 14.06 5.32 3.46
CA THR A 281 14.21 4.38 2.33
C THR A 281 13.01 3.45 2.13
N ARG A 282 12.13 3.36 3.14
CA ARG A 282 10.84 2.66 3.09
C ARG A 282 9.71 3.59 3.56
N SER A 283 8.49 3.26 3.15
CA SER A 283 7.24 3.90 3.55
C SER A 283 6.14 2.85 3.62
N ILE A 284 4.94 3.22 4.03
CA ILE A 284 3.79 2.32 3.99
C ILE A 284 3.43 1.88 2.56
N GLU A 285 3.83 2.63 1.53
CA GLU A 285 3.61 2.27 0.12
C GLU A 285 4.39 1.03 -0.31
N ASN A 286 5.53 0.76 0.34
CA ASN A 286 6.43 -0.34 -0.04
C ASN A 286 6.67 -1.36 1.09
N VAL A 287 5.94 -1.26 2.19
CA VAL A 287 5.92 -2.24 3.28
C VAL A 287 4.52 -2.78 3.42
N SER A 288 4.37 -4.10 3.39
CA SER A 288 3.05 -4.74 3.42
C SER A 288 2.37 -4.52 4.78
N VAL A 289 1.13 -4.02 4.79
CA VAL A 289 0.31 -3.84 5.99
C VAL A 289 -1.00 -4.61 5.85
N PHE A 290 -1.28 -5.50 6.80
CA PHE A 290 -2.49 -6.33 6.83
C PHE A 290 -3.33 -6.02 8.05
N ASP A 291 -4.64 -6.24 7.95
CA ASP A 291 -5.54 -6.31 9.09
C ASP A 291 -5.89 -7.76 9.41
N ALA A 292 -5.68 -8.17 10.66
CA ALA A 292 -6.09 -9.50 11.13
C ALA A 292 -7.60 -9.73 11.02
N LEU A 293 -8.39 -8.66 11.13
CA LEU A 293 -9.83 -8.62 10.92
C LEU A 293 -10.17 -7.74 9.71
N SER A 294 -9.58 -8.06 8.56
CA SER A 294 -9.81 -7.37 7.28
C SER A 294 -11.30 -7.19 6.97
N PHE A 295 -11.67 -6.00 6.48
CA PHE A 295 -13.06 -5.59 6.17
C PHE A 295 -14.05 -5.67 7.34
N LYS A 296 -13.55 -5.70 8.59
CA LYS A 296 -14.36 -5.82 9.81
C LYS A 296 -14.06 -4.70 10.82
N PRO A 297 -14.44 -3.44 10.52
CA PRO A 297 -14.13 -2.30 11.39
C PRO A 297 -14.81 -2.37 12.78
N PHE A 298 -15.96 -3.04 12.90
CA PHE A 298 -16.71 -3.15 14.15
C PHE A 298 -16.63 -4.56 14.75
N ALA A 299 -16.39 -4.66 16.05
CA ALA A 299 -16.34 -5.95 16.75
C ALA A 299 -17.71 -6.65 16.75
N SER A 300 -18.79 -5.87 16.73
CA SER A 300 -20.17 -6.36 16.62
C SER A 300 -20.57 -6.80 15.21
N ALA A 301 -19.76 -6.54 14.18
CA ALA A 301 -20.09 -6.96 12.82
C ALA A 301 -20.15 -8.50 12.77
N THR A 302 -21.16 -9.06 12.11
CA THR A 302 -21.29 -10.52 11.94
C THR A 302 -20.59 -11.03 10.68
N ARG A 303 -20.30 -10.14 9.73
CA ARG A 303 -19.64 -10.45 8.46
C ARG A 303 -18.55 -9.42 8.11
N PRO A 304 -17.38 -9.84 7.62
CA PRO A 304 -16.89 -11.23 7.61
C PRO A 304 -16.84 -11.82 9.02
N SER A 305 -16.96 -13.14 9.16
CA SER A 305 -16.74 -13.79 10.46
C SER A 305 -15.25 -13.71 10.84
N ASN A 306 -14.94 -13.84 12.13
CA ASN A 306 -13.55 -13.75 12.59
C ASN A 306 -12.69 -14.86 11.97
N ASP A 307 -13.23 -16.09 11.90
CA ASP A 307 -12.52 -17.23 11.30
C ASP A 307 -12.25 -17.01 9.81
N GLU A 308 -13.19 -16.39 9.07
CA GLU A 308 -12.95 -16.00 7.67
C GLU A 308 -11.83 -14.97 7.54
N CYS A 309 -11.78 -13.95 8.41
CA CYS A 309 -10.68 -12.99 8.42
C CYS A 309 -9.33 -13.65 8.76
N TYR A 310 -9.30 -14.61 9.69
CA TYR A 310 -8.07 -15.30 10.06
C TYR A 310 -7.59 -16.26 8.97
N SER A 311 -8.49 -16.97 8.30
CA SER A 311 -8.15 -17.76 7.11
C SER A 311 -7.61 -16.89 5.98
N LEU A 312 -8.20 -15.69 5.80
CA LEU A 312 -7.67 -14.69 4.88
C LEU A 312 -6.23 -14.29 5.26
N LEU A 313 -5.99 -13.88 6.51
CA LEU A 313 -4.66 -13.47 6.98
C LEU A 313 -3.62 -14.60 6.83
N GLU A 314 -3.98 -15.85 7.13
CA GLU A 314 -3.11 -17.00 6.92
C GLU A 314 -2.71 -17.14 5.46
N ASN A 315 -3.68 -17.08 4.55
CA ASN A 315 -3.41 -17.14 3.12
C ASN A 315 -2.49 -15.98 2.71
N MET A 316 -2.81 -14.75 3.12
CA MET A 316 -1.97 -13.58 2.82
C MET A 316 -0.52 -13.76 3.27
N LEU A 317 -0.27 -14.32 4.46
CA LEU A 317 1.08 -14.58 4.96
C LEU A 317 1.80 -15.68 4.18
N LYS A 318 1.14 -16.81 3.89
CA LYS A 318 1.70 -17.91 3.07
C LYS A 318 2.04 -17.48 1.65
N THR A 319 1.29 -16.51 1.17
CA THR A 319 1.39 -15.90 -0.13
C THR A 319 2.52 -14.87 -0.18
N LYS A 320 2.63 -13.98 0.83
CA LYS A 320 3.76 -13.02 0.90
C LYS A 320 5.09 -13.65 1.27
N LYS A 321 5.08 -14.71 2.09
CA LYS A 321 6.29 -15.38 2.60
C LYS A 321 7.31 -14.40 3.25
N PRO A 322 6.91 -13.63 4.28
CA PRO A 322 7.79 -12.64 4.87
C PRO A 322 8.99 -13.21 5.61
N LYS A 323 10.03 -12.39 5.75
CA LYS A 323 11.21 -12.66 6.59
C LYS A 323 11.05 -12.07 8.00
N VAL A 324 10.29 -10.97 8.10
CA VAL A 324 9.99 -10.29 9.36
C VAL A 324 8.51 -9.93 9.42
N VAL A 325 7.88 -10.19 10.57
CA VAL A 325 6.50 -9.77 10.83
C VAL A 325 6.43 -8.91 12.09
N ILE A 326 5.86 -7.72 11.99
CA ILE A 326 5.58 -6.83 13.11
C ILE A 326 4.11 -6.98 13.51
N CYS A 327 3.87 -7.65 14.64
CA CYS A 327 2.52 -7.98 15.10
C CYS A 327 1.98 -6.88 16.03
N CYS A 328 1.14 -6.02 15.48
CA CYS A 328 0.56 -4.84 16.13
C CYS A 328 -0.91 -5.06 16.52
N TRP A 329 -1.32 -6.27 16.85
CA TRP A 329 -2.71 -6.61 17.16
C TRP A 329 -2.82 -7.63 18.31
N SER A 330 -4.03 -7.80 18.85
CA SER A 330 -4.31 -8.80 19.87
C SER A 330 -5.67 -9.45 19.66
N ASP A 331 -5.87 -10.64 20.23
CA ASP A 331 -7.12 -11.39 20.15
C ASP A 331 -8.11 -11.07 21.29
N ARG A 332 -7.89 -9.97 22.02
CA ARG A 332 -8.74 -9.59 23.16
C ARG A 332 -10.16 -9.23 22.73
N SER A 333 -10.29 -8.53 21.62
CA SER A 333 -11.59 -8.12 21.05
C SER A 333 -12.29 -9.26 20.29
N ALA A 334 -11.50 -10.21 19.78
CA ALA A 334 -11.96 -11.34 19.00
C ALA A 334 -10.96 -12.49 19.14
N LYS A 335 -11.34 -13.57 19.85
CA LYS A 335 -10.44 -14.70 20.07
C LYS A 335 -9.99 -15.32 18.74
N CYS A 336 -8.68 -15.52 18.56
CA CYS A 336 -8.14 -16.15 17.37
C CYS A 336 -8.24 -17.67 17.51
N ASN A 337 -9.08 -18.31 16.69
CA ASN A 337 -9.22 -19.77 16.68
C ASN A 337 -8.21 -20.45 15.74
N ASN A 338 -7.68 -19.71 14.76
CA ASN A 338 -6.72 -20.22 13.79
C ASN A 338 -5.35 -20.46 14.45
N ASP A 339 -4.87 -21.71 14.41
CA ASP A 339 -3.63 -22.11 15.08
C ASP A 339 -2.37 -21.51 14.45
N PHE A 340 -2.35 -21.36 13.13
CA PHE A 340 -1.24 -20.72 12.43
C PHE A 340 -1.15 -19.23 12.80
N VAL A 341 -2.27 -18.51 12.73
CA VAL A 341 -2.34 -17.06 12.98
C VAL A 341 -2.01 -16.71 14.44
N LYS A 342 -2.27 -17.60 15.41
CA LYS A 342 -1.90 -17.39 16.82
C LYS A 342 -0.40 -17.15 17.03
N HIS A 343 0.45 -17.67 16.15
CA HIS A 343 1.90 -17.42 16.23
C HIS A 343 2.27 -15.95 15.93
N PHE A 344 1.37 -15.21 15.27
CA PHE A 344 1.52 -13.83 14.87
C PHE A 344 0.72 -12.86 15.74
N LEU A 345 0.42 -13.23 16.99
CA LEU A 345 -0.17 -12.31 17.97
C LEU A 345 0.87 -11.30 18.45
N GLY A 346 0.43 -10.07 18.64
CA GLY A 346 1.23 -9.04 19.30
C GLY A 346 1.52 -9.36 20.76
N GLY A 347 2.44 -8.58 21.33
CA GLY A 347 2.87 -8.72 22.72
C GLY A 347 1.96 -8.00 23.72
N GLY A 348 1.27 -6.95 23.24
CA GLY A 348 0.65 -5.97 24.11
C GLY A 348 1.66 -5.48 25.17
N PHE A 349 1.22 -5.44 26.42
CA PHE A 349 2.02 -5.07 27.59
C PHE A 349 2.14 -6.25 28.58
N GLN A 350 2.35 -7.45 28.04
CA GLN A 350 2.65 -8.65 28.85
C GLN A 350 4.15 -8.83 29.00
N ARG A 351 4.60 -9.36 30.15
CA ARG A 351 6.00 -9.75 30.36
C ARG A 351 6.30 -11.03 29.57
N GLN A 352 6.63 -10.86 28.31
CA GLN A 352 7.00 -11.94 27.39
C GLN A 352 8.12 -11.49 26.46
N SER A 353 8.80 -12.45 25.84
CA SER A 353 9.82 -12.13 24.84
C SER A 353 9.19 -11.31 23.71
N ARG A 354 9.78 -10.15 23.42
CA ARG A 354 9.39 -9.31 22.27
C ARG A 354 9.72 -9.97 20.94
N TRP A 355 10.64 -10.93 20.95
CA TRP A 355 11.06 -11.69 19.79
C TRP A 355 10.58 -13.12 19.88
N VAL A 356 9.98 -13.60 18.79
CA VAL A 356 9.66 -15.01 18.61
C VAL A 356 10.11 -15.43 17.23
N THR A 357 10.71 -16.62 17.15
CA THR A 357 10.98 -17.29 15.89
C THR A 357 9.83 -18.23 15.60
N VAL A 358 9.23 -18.10 14.42
CA VAL A 358 8.14 -18.96 13.98
C VAL A 358 8.66 -19.86 12.85
N ASN A 359 8.41 -21.15 12.97
CA ASN A 359 8.73 -22.10 11.90
C ASN A 359 7.58 -22.09 10.88
N THR A 360 7.87 -21.74 9.64
CA THR A 360 6.91 -21.70 8.53
C THR A 360 7.38 -22.58 7.38
N GLU A 361 6.48 -22.87 6.44
CA GLU A 361 6.79 -23.65 5.24
C GLU A 361 7.80 -22.97 4.28
N TRP A 362 7.97 -21.64 4.38
CA TRP A 362 8.90 -20.88 3.53
C TRP A 362 10.17 -20.43 4.27
N ASP A 363 10.10 -20.22 5.58
CA ASP A 363 11.23 -19.84 6.43
C ASP A 363 11.11 -20.51 7.81
N PRO A 364 12.02 -21.43 8.17
CA PRO A 364 12.00 -22.09 9.48
C PRO A 364 12.41 -21.15 10.63
N SER A 365 12.87 -19.94 10.31
CA SER A 365 13.43 -18.96 11.23
C SER A 365 12.79 -17.56 11.13
N LEU A 366 11.55 -17.48 10.64
CA LEU A 366 10.81 -16.23 10.48
C LEU A 366 10.82 -15.40 11.78
N ALA A 367 11.30 -14.16 11.69
CA ALA A 367 11.40 -13.26 12.84
C ALA A 367 10.05 -12.55 13.08
N VAL A 368 9.48 -12.75 14.27
CA VAL A 368 8.25 -12.09 14.68
C VAL A 368 8.53 -11.12 15.82
N VAL A 369 8.14 -9.86 15.62
CA VAL A 369 8.17 -8.80 16.63
C VAL A 369 6.80 -8.68 17.26
N ARG A 370 6.71 -9.05 18.54
CA ARG A 370 5.52 -8.91 19.37
C ARG A 370 5.38 -7.45 19.80
N SER A 371 4.64 -6.67 19.02
CA SER A 371 4.36 -5.25 19.27
C SER A 371 2.97 -5.05 19.86
N PHE A 372 2.50 -3.79 19.89
CA PHE A 372 1.15 -3.40 20.26
C PHE A 372 0.57 -2.43 19.21
N HIS A 373 -0.73 -2.20 19.26
CA HIS A 373 -1.41 -1.42 18.24
C HIS A 373 -0.95 0.06 18.24
N PRO A 374 -0.56 0.64 17.08
CA PRO A 374 -0.08 2.02 16.99
C PRO A 374 -1.05 3.05 17.57
N SER A 375 -2.37 2.85 17.42
CA SER A 375 -3.39 3.72 18.02
C SER A 375 -3.24 3.87 19.54
N THR A 376 -2.68 2.88 20.25
CA THR A 376 -2.39 3.03 21.68
C THR A 376 -1.47 4.22 21.93
N ALA A 377 -0.42 4.39 21.12
CA ALA A 377 0.55 5.46 21.28
C ALA A 377 0.10 6.82 20.71
N VAL A 378 -0.72 6.82 19.65
CA VAL A 378 -1.06 8.06 18.92
C VAL A 378 -2.48 8.57 19.16
N ASN A 379 -3.40 7.70 19.58
CA ASN A 379 -4.80 8.07 19.84
C ASN A 379 -5.14 7.99 21.33
N PHE A 380 -4.75 6.90 22.02
CA PHE A 380 -5.17 6.67 23.42
C PHE A 380 -4.20 7.21 24.47
N LYS A 381 -2.89 7.22 24.19
CA LYS A 381 -1.82 7.66 25.12
C LYS A 381 -0.90 8.69 24.47
N LYS A 382 -1.47 9.59 23.66
CA LYS A 382 -0.73 10.54 22.82
C LYS A 382 0.16 11.52 23.58
N TYR A 383 -0.09 11.73 24.87
CA TYR A 383 0.73 12.61 25.72
C TYR A 383 1.80 11.85 26.50
N ASN A 384 1.85 10.52 26.39
CA ASN A 384 2.88 9.69 27.01
C ASN A 384 3.91 9.21 25.96
N PRO A 385 5.11 9.82 25.89
CA PRO A 385 6.10 9.52 24.87
C PRO A 385 6.71 8.11 24.97
N ASP A 386 6.61 7.45 26.13
CA ASP A 386 7.15 6.10 26.34
C ASP A 386 6.56 5.10 25.33
N TYR A 387 5.27 5.22 25.00
CA TYR A 387 4.61 4.37 24.00
C TYR A 387 5.16 4.58 22.58
N GLN A 388 5.39 5.84 22.20
CA GLN A 388 5.93 6.14 20.87
C GLN A 388 7.38 5.68 20.75
N ILE A 389 8.20 5.89 21.77
CA ILE A 389 9.60 5.42 21.81
C ILE A 389 9.65 3.91 21.68
N LEU A 390 8.77 3.19 22.38
CA LEU A 390 8.72 1.73 22.35
C LEU A 390 8.33 1.21 20.94
N LEU A 391 7.33 1.82 20.29
CA LEU A 391 6.97 1.48 18.90
C LEU A 391 8.08 1.78 17.91
N ILE A 392 8.69 2.96 18.00
CA ILE A 392 9.83 3.36 17.17
C ILE A 392 10.94 2.29 17.26
N TYR A 393 11.27 1.86 18.47
CA TYR A 393 12.26 0.80 18.66
C TYR A 393 11.82 -0.52 18.03
N HIS A 394 10.56 -0.95 18.20
CA HIS A 394 10.06 -2.18 17.58
C HIS A 394 10.24 -2.18 16.06
N PHE A 395 9.95 -1.05 15.39
CA PHE A 395 10.14 -0.90 13.95
C PHE A 395 11.63 -0.91 13.57
N ILE A 396 12.48 -0.13 14.25
CA ILE A 396 13.95 -0.16 14.02
C ILE A 396 14.48 -1.58 14.11
N ALA A 397 14.13 -2.27 15.18
CA ALA A 397 14.66 -3.58 15.45
C ALA A 397 14.14 -4.62 14.44
N ALA A 398 12.88 -4.50 14.00
CA ALA A 398 12.30 -5.32 12.93
C ALA A 398 13.08 -5.17 11.61
N PHE A 399 13.26 -3.93 11.13
CA PHE A 399 14.00 -3.69 9.88
C PHE A 399 15.47 -4.11 9.98
N SER A 400 16.07 -4.00 11.17
CA SER A 400 17.44 -4.46 11.40
C SER A 400 17.61 -5.98 11.24
N LYS A 401 16.54 -6.78 11.38
CA LYS A 401 16.59 -8.23 11.11
C LYS A 401 16.78 -8.58 9.64
N LEU A 402 16.54 -7.64 8.71
CA LEU A 402 16.88 -7.84 7.30
C LEU A 402 18.39 -7.74 7.05
N GLY A 403 19.15 -7.18 7.99
CA GLY A 403 20.59 -7.00 7.92
C GLY A 403 21.30 -7.47 9.18
N GLN A 404 21.99 -6.55 9.87
CA GLN A 404 22.67 -6.87 11.13
C GLN A 404 21.73 -6.71 12.33
N SER A 405 21.60 -7.78 13.13
CA SER A 405 20.81 -7.73 14.36
C SER A 405 21.41 -6.72 15.34
N ILE A 406 20.58 -5.80 15.82
CA ILE A 406 20.95 -4.86 16.88
C ILE A 406 20.82 -5.54 18.24
N GLN A 407 21.73 -5.22 19.16
CA GLN A 407 21.60 -5.60 20.57
C GLN A 407 20.59 -4.67 21.25
N GLU A 408 19.67 -5.27 21.99
CA GLU A 408 18.65 -4.52 22.70
C GLU A 408 19.25 -3.58 23.75
N PRO A 409 18.85 -2.29 23.78
CA PRO A 409 19.36 -1.36 24.75
C PRO A 409 18.71 -1.56 26.14
N LEU A 410 19.52 -1.42 27.18
CA LEU A 410 19.09 -1.63 28.58
C LEU A 410 17.95 -0.70 29.00
N TRP A 411 17.93 0.55 28.51
CA TRP A 411 16.89 1.54 28.85
C TRP A 411 15.47 1.14 28.38
N LEU A 412 15.37 0.19 27.46
CA LEU A 412 14.08 -0.22 26.91
C LEU A 412 13.23 -1.00 27.91
N GLU A 413 13.87 -1.73 28.84
CA GLU A 413 13.16 -2.45 29.90
C GLU A 413 12.47 -1.49 30.88
N ASP A 414 13.11 -0.37 31.18
CA ASP A 414 12.55 0.68 32.03
C ASP A 414 11.33 1.33 31.36
N ILE A 415 11.44 1.70 30.08
CA ILE A 415 10.32 2.24 29.29
C ILE A 415 9.17 1.23 29.21
N SER A 416 9.47 -0.03 28.90
CA SER A 416 8.48 -1.10 28.87
C SER A 416 7.77 -1.26 30.22
N SER A 417 8.51 -1.19 31.32
CA SER A 417 7.94 -1.32 32.67
C SER A 417 7.00 -0.15 32.99
N ARG A 418 7.39 1.08 32.66
CA ARG A 418 6.52 2.25 32.83
C ARG A 418 5.24 2.16 32.01
N CYS A 419 5.30 1.71 30.76
CA CYS A 419 4.10 1.49 29.94
C CYS A 419 3.17 0.42 30.51
N ILE A 420 3.72 -0.64 31.13
CA ILE A 420 2.94 -1.70 31.80
C ILE A 420 2.24 -1.15 33.03
N ASP A 421 2.96 -0.39 33.86
CA ASP A 421 2.42 0.17 35.11
C ASP A 421 1.36 1.25 34.82
N ASP A 422 1.57 2.08 33.78
CA ASP A 422 0.58 3.06 33.30
C ASP A 422 -0.74 2.36 32.89
N ILE A 423 -0.67 1.26 32.14
CA ILE A 423 -1.88 0.51 31.76
C ILE A 423 -2.57 -0.15 32.96
N ARG A 424 -1.81 -0.62 33.95
CA ARG A 424 -2.37 -1.22 35.16
C ARG A 424 -3.05 -0.19 36.07
N SER A 425 -2.60 1.06 36.02
CA SER A 425 -3.19 2.14 36.81
C SER A 425 -4.59 2.56 36.32
N GLU A 426 -4.97 2.16 35.10
CA GLU A 426 -6.21 2.59 34.42
C GLU A 426 -6.36 4.12 34.34
N GLU A 427 -5.27 4.89 34.52
CA GLU A 427 -5.30 6.33 34.37
C GLU A 427 -5.49 6.70 32.89
N ASN A 428 -6.58 7.39 32.58
CA ASN A 428 -6.77 7.98 31.27
C ASN A 428 -5.84 9.19 31.07
N ASP A 429 -5.30 9.32 29.86
CA ASP A 429 -4.43 10.44 29.46
C ASP A 429 -5.28 11.56 28.82
N ASP A 430 -6.43 11.89 29.43
CA ASP A 430 -7.45 12.81 28.91
C ASP A 430 -7.06 14.28 29.14
N ILE A 431 -5.83 14.65 28.79
CA ILE A 431 -5.32 16.02 28.97
C ILE A 431 -6.21 17.03 28.22
N ASP A 432 -6.83 16.64 27.12
CA ASP A 432 -7.72 17.51 26.35
C ASP A 432 -8.91 18.01 27.15
N GLU A 433 -9.49 17.15 28.00
CA GLU A 433 -10.67 17.43 28.81
C GLU A 433 -10.36 18.22 30.10
N LEU A 434 -9.07 18.37 30.43
CA LEU A 434 -8.65 19.11 31.62
C LEU A 434 -8.89 20.63 31.47
N SER A 435 -9.27 21.25 32.58
CA SER A 435 -9.30 22.72 32.70
C SER A 435 -7.89 23.31 32.52
N SER A 436 -7.81 24.59 32.14
CA SER A 436 -6.51 25.29 31.99
C SER A 436 -5.67 25.21 33.26
N ASP A 437 -6.29 25.35 34.44
CA ASP A 437 -5.62 25.22 35.73
C ASP A 437 -5.07 23.81 35.97
N ALA A 438 -5.84 22.78 35.60
CA ALA A 438 -5.41 21.39 35.72
C ALA A 438 -4.25 21.06 34.76
N LYS A 439 -4.27 21.61 33.53
CA LYS A 439 -3.16 21.54 32.58
C LYS A 439 -1.89 22.18 33.14
N ILE A 440 -2.00 23.37 33.75
CA ILE A 440 -0.87 24.05 34.41
C ILE A 440 -0.33 23.21 35.57
N ARG A 441 -1.21 22.69 36.45
CA ARG A 441 -0.81 21.82 37.56
C ARG A 441 -0.08 20.57 37.07
N ARG A 442 -0.53 19.95 35.98
CA ARG A 442 0.12 18.78 35.38
C ARG A 442 1.53 19.12 34.87
N ALA A 443 1.68 20.23 34.14
CA ALA A 443 2.99 20.68 33.68
C ALA A 443 3.95 20.99 34.85
N ILE A 444 3.47 21.69 35.88
CA ILE A 444 4.23 21.98 37.11
C ILE A 444 4.61 20.68 37.83
N SER A 445 3.70 19.71 37.93
CA SER A 445 3.96 18.40 38.53
C SER A 445 5.12 17.67 37.85
N ILE A 446 5.15 17.68 36.51
CA ILE A 446 6.26 17.10 35.74
C ILE A 446 7.56 17.86 36.02
N ILE A 447 7.54 19.20 36.03
CA ILE A 447 8.71 20.01 36.38
C ILE A 447 9.21 19.71 37.80
N TYR A 448 8.29 19.57 38.76
CA TYR A 448 8.64 19.28 40.16
C TYR A 448 9.25 17.88 40.29
N ASN A 449 8.70 16.89 39.58
CA ASN A 449 9.30 15.55 39.52
C ASN A 449 10.72 15.59 38.94
N ILE A 450 10.92 16.33 37.85
CA ILE A 450 12.23 16.55 37.23
C ILE A 450 13.22 17.18 38.23
N LEU A 451 12.76 18.17 38.99
CA LEU A 451 13.56 18.89 39.98
C LEU A 451 13.72 18.17 41.32
N GLY A 452 13.11 16.99 41.51
CA GLY A 452 13.08 16.28 42.79
C GLY A 452 12.38 17.04 43.91
N LYS A 453 11.40 17.90 43.58
CA LYS A 453 10.60 18.67 44.54
C LYS A 453 9.43 17.85 45.07
N ASP A 454 9.00 18.17 46.30
CA ASP A 454 7.84 17.57 46.94
C ASP A 454 6.55 17.93 46.17
N GLN A 455 5.81 16.90 45.76
CA GLN A 455 4.55 17.02 45.02
C GLN A 455 3.41 17.58 45.89
N SER A 456 3.47 17.42 47.22
CA SER A 456 2.44 17.95 48.14
C SER A 456 2.32 19.48 48.09
N GLN A 457 3.37 20.15 47.62
CA GLN A 457 3.40 21.60 47.48
C GLN A 457 2.52 22.10 46.33
N ILE A 458 2.16 21.26 45.36
CA ILE A 458 1.43 21.66 44.14
C ILE A 458 0.02 22.10 44.47
N ASP A 459 -0.67 21.42 45.39
CA ASP A 459 -2.03 21.77 45.79
C ASP A 459 -2.10 23.14 46.49
N SER A 460 -1.00 23.56 47.12
CA SER A 460 -0.87 24.87 47.77
C SER A 460 -0.53 26.03 46.82
N ILE A 461 -0.19 25.74 45.56
CA ILE A 461 0.15 26.76 44.56
C ILE A 461 -1.12 27.53 44.18
N LYS A 462 -1.16 28.81 44.53
CA LYS A 462 -2.01 29.78 43.81
C LYS A 462 -1.50 29.81 42.38
N LEU A 463 -2.40 29.70 41.38
CA LEU A 463 -2.08 29.62 39.96
C LEU A 463 -2.22 30.99 39.24
N PRO A 464 -1.41 32.03 39.54
CA PRO A 464 -1.27 33.10 38.58
C PRO A 464 -0.55 32.56 37.33
N SER A 465 -0.80 33.17 36.17
CA SER A 465 -0.13 32.82 34.90
C SER A 465 1.41 32.75 35.00
N THR A 466 1.99 33.44 35.98
CA THR A 466 3.43 33.46 36.26
C THR A 466 3.98 32.18 36.94
N ALA A 467 3.16 31.34 37.57
CA ALA A 467 3.64 30.16 38.29
C ALA A 467 4.30 29.13 37.36
N LEU A 468 3.75 28.97 36.16
CA LEU A 468 4.28 28.08 35.13
C LEU A 468 5.62 28.60 34.59
N TYR A 469 5.71 29.90 34.32
CA TYR A 469 6.94 30.57 33.92
C TYR A 469 8.07 30.41 34.96
N LEU A 470 7.78 30.65 36.25
CA LEU A 470 8.76 30.51 37.32
C LEU A 470 9.27 29.06 37.47
N SER A 471 8.38 28.10 37.23
CA SER A 471 8.72 26.67 37.25
C SER A 471 9.65 26.30 36.10
N LEU A 472 9.35 26.73 34.87
CA LEU A 472 10.23 26.55 33.72
C LEU A 472 11.56 27.27 33.87
N TRP A 473 11.56 28.47 34.44
CA TRP A 473 12.80 29.21 34.70
C TRP A 473 13.69 28.48 35.71
N SER A 474 13.08 27.89 36.75
CA SER A 474 13.79 27.03 37.71
C SER A 474 14.38 25.80 37.01
N LEU A 475 13.60 25.18 36.12
CA LEU A 475 14.05 24.04 35.32
C LEU A 475 15.26 24.39 34.44
N LYS A 476 15.22 25.54 33.73
CA LYS A 476 16.32 26.02 32.88
C LYS A 476 17.66 26.16 33.63
N ARG A 477 17.60 26.52 34.91
CA ARG A 477 18.80 26.73 35.75
C ARG A 477 19.27 25.48 36.45
N ALA A 478 18.47 24.42 36.48
CA ALA A 478 18.82 23.18 37.14
C ALA A 478 19.85 22.39 36.31
N PRO A 479 20.83 21.72 36.95
CA PRO A 479 21.73 20.78 36.28
C PRO A 479 20.99 19.46 36.05
N TYR A 480 19.99 19.48 35.17
CA TYR A 480 19.20 18.30 34.84
C TYR A 480 19.84 17.52 33.70
N GLU A 481 20.34 16.33 34.02
CA GLU A 481 21.03 15.42 33.08
C GLU A 481 20.31 14.05 32.95
N ARG A 482 19.11 13.91 33.53
CA ARG A 482 18.44 12.62 33.74
C ARG A 482 16.96 12.60 33.35
N GLY A 483 16.65 12.37 32.09
CA GLY A 483 15.31 11.91 31.69
C GLY A 483 14.78 12.63 30.46
N SER A 484 15.12 12.10 29.29
CA SER A 484 14.56 12.63 28.05
C SER A 484 13.05 12.43 27.99
N THR A 485 12.51 11.37 28.60
CA THR A 485 11.09 11.01 28.53
C THR A 485 10.21 11.99 29.33
N ALA A 486 10.66 12.42 30.51
CA ALA A 486 9.97 13.45 31.29
C ALA A 486 9.99 14.82 30.60
N ILE A 487 11.13 15.19 30.00
CA ILE A 487 11.24 16.41 29.18
C ILE A 487 10.41 16.30 27.90
N SER A 488 10.39 15.16 27.23
CA SER A 488 9.52 14.90 26.07
C SER A 488 8.05 14.99 26.46
N LYS A 489 7.65 14.45 27.61
CA LYS A 489 6.28 14.54 28.12
C LYS A 489 5.88 15.99 28.38
N LEU A 490 6.76 16.74 29.04
CA LEU A 490 6.55 18.17 29.28
C LEU A 490 6.50 18.96 27.96
N TYR A 491 7.36 18.63 27.00
CA TYR A 491 7.40 19.26 25.68
C TYR A 491 6.10 19.02 24.90
N ILE A 492 5.61 17.78 24.82
CA ILE A 492 4.36 17.46 24.13
C ILE A 492 3.18 18.21 24.76
N ILE A 493 3.10 18.22 26.09
CA ILE A 493 2.07 18.96 26.83
C ILE A 493 2.20 20.47 26.59
N TRP A 494 3.43 21.00 26.61
CA TRP A 494 3.70 22.42 26.35
C TRP A 494 3.21 22.82 24.97
N GLU A 495 3.60 22.04 23.96
CA GLU A 495 3.31 22.32 22.57
C GLU A 495 1.81 22.25 22.25
N GLU A 496 1.06 21.33 22.85
CA GLU A 496 -0.37 21.17 22.58
C GLU A 496 -1.28 22.02 23.46
N CYS A 497 -0.97 22.18 24.75
CA CYS A 497 -1.89 22.80 25.70
C CYS A 497 -1.67 24.29 25.91
N PHE A 498 -0.52 24.84 25.50
CA PHE A 498 -0.11 26.20 25.86
C PHE A 498 0.19 27.10 24.67
N LYS A 499 -0.33 26.79 23.48
CA LYS A 499 -0.15 27.60 22.24
C LYS A 499 -0.50 29.08 22.43
N ASP A 500 -1.54 29.36 23.22
CA ASP A 500 -2.00 30.73 23.51
C ASP A 500 -1.30 31.38 24.72
N HIS A 501 -0.35 30.70 25.36
CA HIS A 501 0.36 31.23 26.52
C HIS A 501 1.40 32.28 26.09
N THR A 502 1.50 33.40 26.81
CA THR A 502 2.38 34.52 26.44
C THR A 502 3.85 34.14 26.32
N GLU A 503 4.27 33.10 27.04
CA GLU A 503 5.65 32.57 27.06
C GLU A 503 5.81 31.28 26.25
N TYR A 504 4.89 30.96 25.33
CA TYR A 504 4.88 29.70 24.58
C TYR A 504 6.21 29.42 23.87
N GLU A 505 6.64 30.35 23.01
CA GLU A 505 7.88 30.24 22.21
C GLU A 505 9.12 30.13 23.09
N TRP A 506 9.18 30.93 24.16
CA TRP A 506 10.28 30.88 25.11
C TRP A 506 10.34 29.54 25.84
N GLY A 507 9.18 29.03 26.30
CA GLY A 507 9.08 27.74 26.96
C GLY A 507 9.50 26.58 26.05
N LEU A 508 9.05 26.57 24.79
CA LEU A 508 9.50 25.58 23.81
C LEU A 508 11.01 25.62 23.61
N ALA A 509 11.59 26.81 23.44
CA ALA A 509 13.03 26.97 23.26
C ALA A 509 13.83 26.45 24.48
N VAL A 510 13.33 26.69 25.70
CA VAL A 510 13.94 26.16 26.93
C VAL A 510 13.87 24.64 26.97
N LEU A 511 12.71 24.05 26.69
CA LEU A 511 12.54 22.59 26.71
C LEU A 511 13.41 21.93 25.63
N LEU A 512 13.49 22.49 24.43
CA LEU A 512 14.38 22.02 23.38
C LEU A 512 15.85 22.13 23.76
N ASP A 513 16.29 23.24 24.35
CA ASP A 513 17.66 23.41 24.83
C ASP A 513 18.03 22.36 25.89
N ILE A 514 17.15 22.13 26.87
CA ILE A 514 17.35 21.09 27.89
C ILE A 514 17.38 19.71 27.26
N ALA A 515 16.44 19.42 26.36
CA ALA A 515 16.35 18.12 25.69
C ALA A 515 17.59 17.84 24.82
N ASN A 516 18.13 18.86 24.15
CA ASN A 516 19.36 18.77 23.35
C ASN A 516 20.63 18.57 24.18
N LYS A 517 20.61 18.99 25.45
CA LYS A 517 21.69 18.74 26.41
C LYS A 517 21.64 17.33 27.01
N GLN A 518 20.53 16.61 26.85
CA GLN A 518 20.45 15.22 27.31
C GLN A 518 21.26 14.33 26.36
N GLU A 519 22.26 13.63 26.88
CA GLU A 519 23.03 12.64 26.10
C GLU A 519 22.26 11.32 25.89
N ARG A 520 21.22 11.03 26.68
CA ARG A 520 20.58 9.69 26.80
C ARG A 520 19.06 9.75 26.93
N LEU A 521 18.36 8.70 26.49
CA LEU A 521 16.90 8.58 26.70
C LEU A 521 16.55 8.32 28.19
N ASP A 522 17.41 7.59 28.90
CA ASP A 522 17.41 7.42 30.36
C ASP A 522 18.81 6.95 30.83
N PRO A 523 19.20 7.10 32.11
CA PRO A 523 20.57 6.86 32.55
C PRO A 523 20.76 5.44 33.11
N VAL A 524 21.21 4.49 32.29
CA VAL A 524 22.11 3.40 32.73
C VAL A 524 23.12 3.08 31.62
N TYR A 525 24.38 3.45 31.88
CA TYR A 525 25.65 3.02 31.29
C TYR A 525 25.91 2.94 29.76
N THR A 526 27.11 3.46 29.43
CA THR A 526 27.97 3.29 28.24
C THR A 526 27.68 4.06 26.95
N SER A 527 28.79 4.43 26.32
CA SER A 527 29.08 5.54 25.41
C SER A 527 28.66 5.32 23.96
N GLY A 528 28.05 6.33 23.35
CA GLY A 528 27.87 6.41 21.90
C GLY A 528 27.14 7.69 21.52
N VAL A 529 27.83 8.58 20.78
CA VAL A 529 27.38 9.93 20.46
C VAL A 529 26.45 9.91 19.25
N THR A 530 25.19 10.32 19.43
CA THR A 530 24.34 10.82 18.33
C THR A 530 23.41 11.90 18.89
N LYS A 531 23.29 13.04 18.18
CA LYS A 531 22.63 14.26 18.69
C LYS A 531 21.11 14.09 18.80
N MET A 532 20.55 14.38 19.97
CA MET A 532 19.11 14.27 20.30
C MET A 532 18.20 15.20 19.46
N THR A 533 18.73 16.26 18.83
CA THR A 533 17.99 17.14 17.89
C THR A 533 17.35 16.39 16.73
N GLU A 534 17.99 15.35 16.20
CA GLU A 534 17.38 14.46 15.20
C GLU A 534 16.34 13.54 15.85
N ARG A 535 16.54 13.10 17.09
CA ARG A 535 15.59 12.20 17.79
C ARG A 535 14.28 12.89 18.18
N LEU A 536 14.34 14.16 18.62
CA LEU A 536 13.16 14.93 19.04
C LEU A 536 12.38 15.53 17.87
N LYS A 537 13.08 15.98 16.80
CA LYS A 537 12.42 16.31 15.52
C LYS A 537 11.77 15.10 14.85
N ASN A 538 12.18 13.89 15.21
CA ASN A 538 11.58 12.63 14.74
C ASN A 538 10.50 12.06 15.68
N CYS A 539 10.40 12.53 16.93
CA CYS A 539 9.24 12.28 17.80
C CYS A 539 8.00 13.09 17.39
N ARG A 540 8.16 14.12 16.55
CA ARG A 540 7.08 14.74 15.77
C ARG A 540 7.44 14.65 14.30
N ILE A 541 6.88 13.67 13.63
CA ILE A 541 7.16 13.41 12.23
C ILE A 541 6.70 14.61 11.39
N SER A 542 7.65 15.48 11.06
CA SER A 542 7.50 16.60 10.15
C SER A 542 8.75 16.66 9.25
N ALA A 543 8.48 16.83 7.97
CA ALA A 543 9.35 16.57 6.85
C ALA A 543 10.69 17.33 6.88
N SER A 544 11.77 16.67 6.45
CA SER A 544 12.35 16.90 5.11
C SER A 544 13.87 16.62 5.03
N LYS A 545 14.20 15.91 3.95
CA LYS A 545 15.45 15.89 3.14
C LYS A 545 16.66 15.12 3.69
N ALA A 546 16.86 13.93 3.11
CA ALA A 546 18.16 13.56 2.52
C ALA A 546 17.98 12.62 1.30
N ALA A 547 18.82 12.82 0.29
CA ALA A 547 18.75 12.19 -1.04
C ALA A 547 19.17 10.70 -1.05
N PRO A 548 18.76 9.92 -2.07
CA PRO A 548 18.76 8.47 -2.02
C PRO A 548 20.11 7.86 -2.39
N LEU A 549 20.49 6.79 -1.70
CA LEU A 549 21.49 5.83 -2.18
C LEU A 549 20.91 4.42 -2.10
N ILE A 550 20.98 3.74 -3.25
CA ILE A 550 20.78 2.31 -3.53
C ILE A 550 19.39 1.93 -4.09
N LYS A 551 19.39 1.53 -5.37
CA LYS A 551 18.37 0.69 -6.02
C LYS A 551 18.72 -0.79 -5.77
N PRO A 552 17.75 -1.63 -5.38
CA PRO A 552 17.72 -3.04 -5.80
C PRO A 552 16.33 -3.37 -6.37
N ALA A 553 16.20 -3.81 -7.62
CA ALA A 553 16.42 -5.18 -8.12
C ALA A 553 15.51 -6.21 -7.42
N ASP A 554 14.57 -6.72 -8.22
CA ASP A 554 13.70 -7.89 -8.05
C ASP A 554 12.64 -7.86 -6.94
N ASN A 555 11.36 -7.77 -7.35
CA ASN A 555 10.30 -8.75 -7.05
C ASN A 555 8.88 -8.14 -7.17
N LEU A 556 8.38 -8.15 -8.40
CA LEU A 556 6.98 -7.91 -8.79
C LEU A 556 6.06 -9.12 -8.48
N GLU A 557 6.65 -10.29 -8.22
CA GLU A 557 5.94 -11.57 -8.09
C GLU A 557 5.03 -11.71 -6.85
N VAL A 558 5.13 -10.80 -5.88
CA VAL A 558 4.46 -10.98 -4.57
C VAL A 558 3.30 -10.01 -4.31
N GLY A 559 3.18 -8.90 -5.06
CA GLY A 559 1.93 -8.12 -5.12
C GLY A 559 0.81 -8.96 -5.76
N LEU A 560 1.16 -9.65 -6.85
CA LEU A 560 0.44 -10.68 -7.61
C LEU A 560 -0.03 -11.91 -6.83
N LEU A 561 0.38 -12.09 -5.58
CA LEU A 561 -0.04 -13.27 -4.82
C LEU A 561 -1.11 -12.84 -3.79
N LEU A 562 -1.03 -11.64 -3.22
CA LEU A 562 -1.98 -11.18 -2.19
C LEU A 562 -3.37 -10.82 -2.70
N GLY A 563 -3.49 -10.43 -3.97
CA GLY A 563 -4.79 -10.21 -4.58
C GLY A 563 -5.64 -11.47 -4.49
N GLU A 564 -5.09 -12.67 -4.71
CA GLU A 564 -5.84 -13.93 -4.62
C GLU A 564 -6.45 -14.21 -3.23
N ALA A 565 -5.89 -13.60 -2.18
CA ALA A 565 -6.37 -13.75 -0.82
C ALA A 565 -7.47 -12.73 -0.48
N LEU A 566 -7.26 -11.43 -0.78
CA LEU A 566 -8.16 -10.31 -0.48
C LEU A 566 -9.39 -10.21 -1.44
#